data_AF-A0A965IWS5-F1
#
_entry.id   AF-A0A965IWS5-F1
#
_cell.length_a   1.000
_cell.length_b   1.000
_cell.length_c   1.000
_cell.angle_alpha   90.00
_cell.angle_beta   90.00
_cell.angle_gamma   90.00
#
_symmetry.space_group_name_H-M   'P 1'
#
loop_
_entity.id
_entity.type
_entity.pdbx_description
1 polymer ?
#
loop_
_entity_poly.entity_id
_entity_poly.type
_entity_poly.pdbx_seq_one_letter_code
_entity_poly.pdbx_strand_id
1 'polypeptide(L)'
;LGEVVHGDINALLASHGAGPGDTGPMRELVLFTVATFIGSALLNSVTSAESELTIDPTFILHLLANRTVHERPAEMSPSESTGFERPRTGDELRDALIDATEYVIARAGVHRATVSRIARRAGVSVGAIYGLYENKETLVLDCVSVLHPPQAMRDIVGWSAMQYETFRSTMGANLRMYLSPGQNLWRMFRVESLVAARHTPALAQMLEDFGHDYVESLLGRMPIEIIPSVPARGTMVGIAVLATVDPTIQSLDWQWVPIG
;
A
#
# COMPACT_ATOMS: atom_id res chain seq x y z
N LEU A 1 -7.00 10.38 -9.40
CA LEU A 1 -8.32 9.81 -9.79
C LEU A 1 -9.23 10.97 -10.20
N GLY A 2 -10.15 10.76 -11.15
CA GLY A 2 -11.05 11.83 -11.64
C GLY A 2 -12.17 12.16 -10.65
N GLU A 3 -12.68 13.39 -10.68
CA GLU A 3 -13.76 13.88 -9.81
C GLU A 3 -15.03 13.01 -9.85
N VAL A 4 -15.37 12.49 -11.03
CA VAL A 4 -16.51 11.57 -11.24
C VAL A 4 -16.29 10.24 -10.49
N VAL A 5 -15.09 9.66 -10.56
CA VAL A 5 -14.76 8.39 -9.89
C VAL A 5 -14.80 8.55 -8.37
N HIS A 6 -14.39 9.70 -7.85
CA HIS A 6 -14.52 10.00 -6.41
C HIS A 6 -16.00 10.07 -6.00
N GLY A 7 -16.85 10.70 -6.83
CA GLY A 7 -18.29 10.77 -6.60
C GLY A 7 -18.94 9.39 -6.54
N ASP A 8 -18.64 8.53 -7.50
CA ASP A 8 -19.22 7.17 -7.57
C ASP A 8 -18.79 6.30 -6.39
N ILE A 9 -17.50 6.33 -6.00
CA ILE A 9 -17.00 5.60 -4.83
C ILE A 9 -17.69 6.10 -3.55
N ASN A 10 -17.78 7.42 -3.35
CA ASN A 10 -18.43 7.98 -2.17
C ASN A 10 -19.92 7.63 -2.11
N ALA A 11 -20.63 7.65 -3.24
CA ALA A 11 -22.04 7.25 -3.31
C ALA A 11 -22.23 5.76 -2.98
N LEU A 12 -21.33 4.90 -3.48
CA LEU A 12 -21.32 3.47 -3.13
C LEU A 12 -21.11 3.27 -1.63
N LEU A 13 -20.11 3.93 -1.03
CA LEU A 13 -19.83 3.82 0.40
C LEU A 13 -20.99 4.34 1.26
N ALA A 14 -21.56 5.50 0.93
CA ALA A 14 -22.68 6.09 1.65
C ALA A 14 -23.94 5.22 1.60
N SER A 15 -24.23 4.58 0.46
CA SER A 15 -25.39 3.68 0.33
C SER A 15 -25.28 2.41 1.19
N HIS A 16 -24.09 2.12 1.74
CA HIS A 16 -23.82 0.99 2.62
C HIS A 16 -23.43 1.41 4.05
N GLY A 17 -23.73 2.66 4.45
CA GLY A 17 -23.45 3.16 5.81
C GLY A 17 -21.95 3.30 6.12
N ALA A 18 -21.15 3.55 5.08
CA ALA A 18 -19.71 3.73 5.17
C ALA A 18 -19.23 5.08 4.62
N GLY A 19 -20.12 6.07 4.51
CA GLY A 19 -19.80 7.41 4.09
C GLY A 19 -18.98 8.18 5.13
N PRO A 20 -18.46 9.38 4.78
CA PRO A 20 -17.56 10.14 5.66
C PRO A 20 -18.10 10.45 7.06
N GLY A 21 -19.43 10.61 7.17
CA GLY A 21 -20.12 10.92 8.43
C GLY A 21 -20.59 9.70 9.24
N ASP A 22 -20.51 8.48 8.67
CA ASP A 22 -20.92 7.27 9.37
C ASP A 22 -19.85 6.86 10.40
N THR A 23 -20.22 6.12 11.45
CA THR A 23 -19.25 5.71 12.48
C THR A 23 -19.51 4.29 12.96
N GLY A 24 -18.45 3.61 13.38
CA GLY A 24 -18.51 2.33 14.07
C GLY A 24 -18.28 1.10 13.18
N PRO A 25 -18.42 -0.10 13.76
CA PRO A 25 -17.86 -1.35 13.22
C PRO A 25 -18.29 -1.69 11.79
N MET A 26 -19.53 -1.35 11.44
CA MET A 26 -20.07 -1.60 10.10
C MET A 26 -19.37 -0.77 9.03
N ARG A 27 -19.01 0.48 9.34
CA ARG A 27 -18.26 1.34 8.42
C ARG A 27 -16.86 0.80 8.18
N GLU A 28 -16.13 0.47 9.25
CA GLU A 28 -14.78 -0.10 9.12
C GLU A 28 -14.81 -1.42 8.33
N LEU A 29 -15.84 -2.24 8.53
CA LEU A 29 -16.04 -3.49 7.80
C LEU A 29 -16.24 -3.29 6.30
N VAL A 30 -17.16 -2.40 5.92
CA VAL A 30 -17.46 -2.11 4.51
C VAL A 30 -16.22 -1.52 3.84
N LEU A 31 -15.55 -0.57 4.50
CA LEU A 31 -14.32 0.04 3.98
C LEU A 31 -13.21 -0.99 3.79
N PHE A 32 -13.00 -1.89 4.76
CA PHE A 32 -11.99 -2.94 4.65
C PHE A 32 -12.29 -3.87 3.46
N THR A 33 -13.56 -4.25 3.30
CA THR A 33 -14.03 -5.12 2.21
C THR A 33 -13.83 -4.46 0.85
N VAL A 34 -14.35 -3.25 0.66
CA VAL A 34 -14.23 -2.49 -0.59
C VAL A 34 -12.76 -2.25 -0.92
N ALA A 35 -11.94 -1.94 0.09
CA ALA A 35 -10.50 -1.82 -0.09
C ALA A 35 -9.86 -3.12 -0.58
N THR A 36 -10.20 -4.29 -0.01
CA THR A 36 -9.70 -5.57 -0.52
C THR A 36 -10.00 -5.72 -1.99
N PHE A 37 -11.24 -5.50 -2.43
CA PHE A 37 -11.61 -5.61 -3.85
C PHE A 37 -10.84 -4.62 -4.74
N ILE A 38 -10.78 -3.34 -4.37
CA ILE A 38 -10.08 -2.31 -5.16
C ILE A 38 -8.60 -2.64 -5.27
N GLY A 39 -7.95 -2.95 -4.16
CA GLY A 39 -6.52 -3.19 -4.14
C GLY A 39 -6.12 -4.51 -4.80
N SER A 40 -6.93 -5.58 -4.65
CA SER A 40 -6.73 -6.82 -5.41
C SER A 40 -6.90 -6.58 -6.90
N ALA A 41 -7.91 -5.82 -7.34
CA ALA A 41 -8.06 -5.48 -8.75
C ALA A 41 -6.87 -4.68 -9.30
N LEU A 42 -6.32 -3.75 -8.51
CA LEU A 42 -5.13 -2.99 -8.93
C LEU A 42 -3.88 -3.87 -9.00
N LEU A 43 -3.63 -4.70 -7.98
CA LEU A 43 -2.48 -5.61 -7.97
C LEU A 43 -2.59 -6.67 -9.08
N ASN A 44 -3.73 -7.31 -9.23
CA ASN A 44 -3.95 -8.31 -10.28
C ASN A 44 -3.85 -7.72 -11.69
N SER A 45 -4.07 -6.40 -11.84
CA SER A 45 -3.93 -5.73 -13.14
C SER A 45 -2.48 -5.51 -13.59
N VAL A 46 -1.51 -5.76 -12.70
CA VAL A 46 -0.08 -5.61 -13.00
C VAL A 46 0.71 -6.92 -12.84
N THR A 47 0.05 -8.00 -12.46
CA THR A 47 0.61 -9.36 -12.42
C THR A 47 0.17 -10.14 -13.65
N SER A 48 0.96 -11.13 -14.07
CA SER A 48 0.52 -12.08 -15.09
C SER A 48 -0.69 -12.90 -14.60
N ALA A 49 -1.58 -13.29 -15.52
CA ALA A 49 -2.83 -13.99 -15.18
C ALA A 49 -2.62 -15.39 -14.56
N GLU A 50 -1.47 -16.01 -14.86
CA GLU A 50 -1.05 -17.31 -14.31
C GLU A 50 -0.15 -17.16 -13.08
N SER A 51 0.09 -15.92 -12.61
CA SER A 51 0.93 -15.66 -11.46
C SER A 51 0.30 -16.23 -10.18
N GLU A 52 1.11 -16.92 -9.39
CA GLU A 52 0.79 -17.33 -8.02
C GLU A 52 0.50 -16.12 -7.09
N LEU A 53 0.81 -14.91 -7.54
CA LEU A 53 0.52 -13.65 -6.85
C LEU A 53 -0.91 -13.14 -7.04
N THR A 54 -1.70 -13.77 -7.92
CA THR A 54 -3.09 -13.38 -8.17
C THR A 54 -3.90 -13.49 -6.89
N ILE A 55 -4.52 -12.39 -6.48
CA ILE A 55 -5.29 -12.31 -5.24
C ILE A 55 -6.76 -12.58 -5.56
N ASP A 56 -7.34 -13.63 -4.96
CA ASP A 56 -8.79 -13.81 -4.93
C ASP A 56 -9.40 -12.91 -3.83
N PRO A 57 -10.11 -11.82 -4.18
CA PRO A 57 -10.71 -10.94 -3.19
C PRO A 57 -11.90 -11.60 -2.48
N THR A 58 -12.52 -12.65 -3.03
CA THR A 58 -13.74 -13.24 -2.45
C THR A 58 -13.48 -13.95 -1.12
N PHE A 59 -12.24 -14.34 -0.85
CA PHE A 59 -11.81 -14.85 0.45
C PHE A 59 -12.25 -13.93 1.59
N ILE A 60 -12.22 -12.60 1.41
CA ILE A 60 -12.65 -11.69 2.46
C ILE A 60 -14.11 -11.94 2.83
N LEU A 61 -14.98 -12.17 1.85
CA LEU A 61 -16.41 -12.41 2.08
C LEU A 61 -16.64 -13.68 2.88
N HIS A 62 -15.83 -14.72 2.66
CA HIS A 62 -15.87 -15.93 3.49
C HIS A 62 -15.44 -15.67 4.94
N LEU A 63 -14.37 -14.88 5.14
CA LEU A 63 -13.98 -14.38 6.47
C LEU A 63 -15.09 -13.52 7.11
N LEU A 64 -15.87 -12.80 6.30
CA LEU A 64 -16.99 -12.00 6.77
C LEU A 64 -18.21 -12.82 7.17
N ALA A 65 -18.54 -13.87 6.40
CA ALA A 65 -19.75 -14.66 6.58
C ALA A 65 -19.69 -15.59 7.80
N ASN A 66 -18.50 -16.07 8.18
CA ASN A 66 -18.31 -17.03 9.26
C ASN A 66 -18.16 -16.41 10.66
N ARG A 67 -18.61 -15.17 10.86
CA ARG A 67 -18.41 -14.44 12.12
C ARG A 67 -19.28 -14.95 13.26
N THR A 68 -18.63 -15.16 14.41
CA THR A 68 -19.18 -14.76 15.70
C THR A 68 -18.83 -13.28 15.93
N VAL A 69 -19.81 -12.48 16.38
CA VAL A 69 -19.56 -11.09 16.80
C VAL A 69 -18.51 -11.13 17.91
N HIS A 70 -17.36 -10.52 17.69
CA HIS A 70 -16.36 -10.41 18.73
C HIS A 70 -16.44 -9.04 19.41
N GLU A 71 -16.26 -9.06 20.72
CA GLU A 71 -16.04 -7.87 21.53
C GLU A 71 -14.75 -7.16 21.09
N ARG A 72 -14.73 -5.83 21.25
CA ARG A 72 -13.54 -5.00 21.02
C ARG A 72 -12.35 -5.63 21.76
N PRO A 73 -11.19 -5.86 21.13
CA PRO A 73 -10.02 -6.34 21.83
C PRO A 73 -9.70 -5.44 23.03
N ALA A 74 -9.36 -6.04 24.18
CA ALA A 74 -8.76 -5.29 25.29
C ALA A 74 -7.47 -4.60 24.81
N GLU A 75 -7.13 -3.49 25.46
CA GLU A 75 -6.07 -2.50 25.16
C GLU A 75 -5.03 -2.87 24.10
N MET A 76 -4.71 -1.90 23.22
CA MET A 76 -3.65 -2.02 22.22
C MET A 76 -2.34 -2.48 22.87
N SER A 77 -1.88 -3.69 22.53
CA SER A 77 -0.46 -4.01 22.68
C SER A 77 0.34 -2.97 21.88
N PRO A 78 1.46 -2.45 22.40
CA PRO A 78 2.34 -1.61 21.62
C PRO A 78 2.76 -2.38 20.37
N SER A 79 2.28 -1.97 19.22
CA SER A 79 2.85 -2.45 17.98
C SER A 79 4.17 -1.74 17.80
N GLU A 80 5.25 -2.51 17.66
CA GLU A 80 6.55 -2.01 17.22
C GLU A 80 6.53 -1.61 15.73
N SER A 81 5.36 -1.31 15.13
CA SER A 81 5.27 -0.84 13.75
C SER A 81 5.95 0.54 13.65
N THR A 82 7.22 0.53 13.29
CA THR A 82 7.95 1.71 12.89
C THR A 82 7.52 2.10 11.48
N GLY A 83 7.56 3.40 11.19
CA GLY A 83 7.10 3.91 9.89
C GLY A 83 8.04 3.53 8.77
N PHE A 84 7.63 3.81 7.53
CA PHE A 84 8.54 3.81 6.39
C PHE A 84 9.78 4.64 6.70
N GLU A 85 10.91 3.93 6.73
CA GLU A 85 12.27 4.45 6.88
C GLU A 85 12.87 4.45 5.50
N ARG A 86 13.46 5.59 5.12
CA ARG A 86 14.00 5.75 3.78
C ARG A 86 15.36 5.08 3.71
N PRO A 87 15.54 4.07 2.82
CA PRO A 87 16.86 3.52 2.55
C PRO A 87 17.75 4.61 1.93
N ARG A 88 19.06 4.46 2.14
CA ARG A 88 20.10 5.33 1.57
C ARG A 88 21.05 4.49 0.75
N THR A 89 21.42 4.98 -0.44
CA THR A 89 22.28 4.26 -1.38
C THR A 89 23.76 4.50 -1.13
N GLY A 90 24.10 5.47 -0.26
CA GLY A 90 25.48 5.88 0.00
C GLY A 90 26.04 6.84 -1.04
N ASP A 91 25.22 7.30 -1.99
CA ASP A 91 25.53 8.33 -2.97
C ASP A 91 24.53 9.47 -2.76
N GLU A 92 25.04 10.64 -2.34
CA GLU A 92 24.20 11.78 -1.97
C GLU A 92 23.36 12.31 -3.15
N LEU A 93 23.89 12.26 -4.37
CA LEU A 93 23.18 12.72 -5.55
C LEU A 93 22.07 11.74 -5.92
N ARG A 94 22.36 10.44 -5.92
CA ARG A 94 21.35 9.39 -6.13
C ARG A 94 20.25 9.45 -5.08
N ASP A 95 20.61 9.57 -3.80
CA ASP A 95 19.66 9.71 -2.69
C ASP A 95 18.77 10.96 -2.85
N ALA A 96 19.35 12.11 -3.21
CA ALA A 96 18.59 13.33 -3.47
C ALA A 96 17.62 13.20 -4.66
N LEU A 97 18.02 12.49 -5.71
CA LEU A 97 17.19 12.22 -6.88
C LEU A 97 16.07 11.23 -6.55
N ILE A 98 16.32 10.20 -5.74
CA ILE A 98 15.31 9.25 -5.27
C ILE A 98 14.27 9.97 -4.40
N ASP A 99 14.70 10.76 -3.41
CA ASP A 99 13.80 11.53 -2.53
C ASP A 99 12.94 12.53 -3.35
N ALA A 100 13.53 13.18 -4.35
CA ALA A 100 12.81 14.08 -5.24
C ALA A 100 11.83 13.35 -6.16
N THR A 101 12.20 12.17 -6.65
CA THR A 101 11.38 11.33 -7.52
C THR A 101 10.17 10.77 -6.76
N GLU A 102 10.38 10.23 -5.56
CA GLU A 102 9.31 9.83 -4.62
C GLU A 102 8.31 10.98 -4.44
N TYR A 103 8.83 12.17 -4.12
CA TYR A 103 8.01 13.35 -3.87
C TYR A 103 7.15 13.75 -5.07
N VAL A 104 7.75 13.79 -6.27
CA VAL A 104 7.05 14.22 -7.47
C VAL A 104 6.01 13.19 -7.90
N ILE A 105 6.35 11.90 -7.83
CA ILE A 105 5.44 10.79 -8.17
C ILE A 105 4.26 10.76 -7.21
N ALA A 106 4.49 10.79 -5.90
CA ALA A 106 3.42 10.77 -4.89
C ALA A 106 2.41 11.91 -5.05
N ARG A 107 2.82 13.05 -5.63
CA ARG A 107 1.95 14.22 -5.80
C ARG A 107 1.29 14.34 -7.16
N ALA A 108 1.91 13.82 -8.22
CA ALA A 108 1.49 14.09 -9.60
C ALA A 108 1.29 12.82 -10.44
N GLY A 109 1.68 11.67 -9.92
CA GLY A 109 1.79 10.42 -10.63
C GLY A 109 3.03 10.33 -11.52
N VAL A 110 3.43 9.10 -11.86
CA VAL A 110 4.62 8.80 -12.67
C VAL A 110 4.57 9.48 -14.04
N HIS A 111 3.40 9.51 -14.67
CA HIS A 111 3.24 10.10 -16.00
C HIS A 111 3.60 11.60 -16.01
N ARG A 112 3.21 12.35 -14.97
CA ARG A 112 3.47 13.80 -14.85
C ARG A 112 4.78 14.13 -14.13
N ALA A 113 5.57 13.13 -13.73
CA ALA A 113 6.85 13.30 -13.06
C ALA A 113 7.98 13.64 -14.03
N THR A 114 7.96 14.84 -14.63
CA THR A 114 8.98 15.26 -15.61
C THR A 114 10.37 15.43 -14.99
N VAL A 115 11.44 15.16 -15.76
CA VAL A 115 12.84 15.38 -15.37
C VAL A 115 13.08 16.77 -14.78
N SER A 116 12.53 17.83 -15.38
CA SER A 116 12.69 19.21 -14.88
C SER A 116 12.05 19.43 -13.49
N ARG A 117 10.93 18.77 -13.20
CA ARG A 117 10.29 18.85 -11.87
C ARG A 117 11.12 18.13 -10.82
N ILE A 118 11.69 16.98 -11.18
CA ILE A 118 12.57 16.19 -10.31
C ILE A 118 13.86 16.97 -10.03
N ALA A 119 14.55 17.45 -11.07
CA ALA A 119 15.77 18.25 -10.95
C ALA A 119 15.56 19.46 -10.03
N ARG A 120 14.49 20.24 -10.26
CA ARG A 120 14.13 21.38 -9.42
C ARG A 120 13.88 20.98 -7.97
N ARG A 121 13.24 19.83 -7.73
CA ARG A 121 12.94 19.35 -6.38
C ARG A 121 14.19 18.81 -5.66
N ALA A 122 15.11 18.21 -6.39
CA ALA A 122 16.39 17.73 -5.89
C ALA A 122 17.41 18.87 -5.70
N GLY A 123 17.17 20.06 -6.27
CA GLY A 123 18.11 21.18 -6.21
C GLY A 123 19.31 21.02 -7.14
N VAL A 124 19.17 20.23 -8.21
CA VAL A 124 20.24 19.92 -9.17
C VAL A 124 19.90 20.37 -10.58
N SER A 125 20.90 20.42 -11.46
CA SER A 125 20.67 20.68 -12.88
C SER A 125 20.05 19.46 -13.57
N VAL A 126 19.33 19.68 -14.67
CA VAL A 126 18.84 18.58 -15.52
C VAL A 126 20.01 17.74 -16.06
N GLY A 127 21.15 18.39 -16.36
CA GLY A 127 22.36 17.69 -16.79
C GLY A 127 22.93 16.74 -15.74
N ALA A 128 22.79 17.04 -14.44
CA ALA A 128 23.20 16.14 -13.37
C ALA A 128 22.40 14.84 -13.36
N ILE A 129 21.09 14.90 -13.69
CA ILE A 129 20.27 13.69 -13.84
C ILE A 129 20.79 12.83 -14.97
N TYR A 130 21.05 13.42 -16.14
CA TYR A 130 21.56 12.69 -17.30
C TYR A 130 23.00 12.15 -17.12
N GLY A 131 23.71 12.61 -16.10
CA GLY A 131 24.98 12.00 -15.68
C GLY A 131 24.83 10.63 -15.02
N LEU A 132 23.68 10.35 -14.41
CA LEU A 132 23.38 9.08 -13.71
C LEU A 132 22.36 8.21 -14.44
N TYR A 133 21.41 8.81 -15.14
CA TYR A 133 20.28 8.12 -15.75
C TYR A 133 20.13 8.50 -17.22
N GLU A 134 20.00 7.51 -18.08
CA GLU A 134 19.78 7.71 -19.51
C GLU A 134 18.50 8.51 -19.80
N ASN A 135 17.44 8.26 -19.05
CA ASN A 135 16.12 8.84 -19.25
C ASN A 135 15.32 8.87 -17.94
N LYS A 136 14.09 9.38 -18.01
CA LYS A 136 13.19 9.45 -16.85
C LYS A 136 12.84 8.05 -16.36
N GLU A 137 12.59 7.13 -17.29
CA GLU A 137 12.15 5.77 -17.00
C GLU A 137 13.18 5.02 -16.16
N THR A 138 14.48 5.12 -16.47
CA THR A 138 15.55 4.50 -15.67
C THR A 138 15.66 5.09 -14.27
N LEU A 139 15.46 6.40 -14.10
CA LEU A 139 15.38 7.03 -12.78
C LEU A 139 14.16 6.56 -11.96
N VAL A 140 13.00 6.40 -12.61
CA VAL A 140 11.78 5.90 -11.95
C VAL A 140 11.97 4.46 -11.50
N LEU A 141 12.51 3.60 -12.36
CA LEU A 141 12.80 2.20 -12.04
C LEU A 141 13.80 2.10 -10.88
N ASP A 142 14.84 2.93 -10.88
CA ASP A 142 15.81 2.98 -9.78
C ASP A 142 15.16 3.39 -8.46
N CYS A 143 14.37 4.47 -8.48
CA CYS A 143 13.61 4.94 -7.32
C CYS A 143 12.69 3.86 -6.74
N VAL A 144 11.94 3.15 -7.59
CA VAL A 144 11.08 2.04 -7.17
C VAL A 144 11.92 0.89 -6.59
N SER A 145 13.03 0.54 -7.23
CA SER A 145 13.91 -0.54 -6.80
C SER A 145 14.56 -0.30 -5.44
N VAL A 146 14.83 0.96 -5.11
CA VAL A 146 15.42 1.34 -3.84
C VAL A 146 14.35 1.38 -2.74
N LEU A 147 13.18 1.93 -3.02
CA LEU A 147 12.18 2.22 -1.98
C LEU A 147 11.26 1.03 -1.65
N HIS A 148 10.93 0.16 -2.61
CA HIS A 148 9.96 -0.93 -2.38
C HIS A 148 10.48 -2.08 -1.50
N PRO A 149 11.66 -2.70 -1.78
CA PRO A 149 12.07 -3.92 -1.09
C PRO A 149 12.26 -3.77 0.44
N PRO A 150 12.88 -2.69 0.95
CA PRO A 150 13.05 -2.52 2.40
C PRO A 150 11.72 -2.40 3.15
N GLN A 151 10.68 -1.85 2.52
CA GLN A 151 9.36 -1.82 3.14
C GLN A 151 8.68 -3.18 3.08
N ALA A 152 8.75 -3.88 1.95
CA ALA A 152 8.23 -5.23 1.81
C ALA A 152 8.81 -6.16 2.89
N MET A 153 10.13 -6.10 3.11
CA MET A 153 10.79 -6.89 4.15
C MET A 153 10.32 -6.54 5.57
N ARG A 154 10.13 -5.25 5.86
CA ARG A 154 9.62 -4.82 7.17
C ARG A 154 8.19 -5.26 7.42
N ASP A 155 7.34 -5.15 6.39
CA ASP A 155 5.99 -5.69 6.44
C ASP A 155 6.10 -7.17 6.83
N ILE A 156 6.87 -7.98 6.09
CA ILE A 156 7.06 -9.43 6.35
C ILE A 156 7.51 -9.71 7.78
N VAL A 157 8.53 -9.01 8.27
CA VAL A 157 9.01 -9.19 9.66
C VAL A 157 7.90 -8.90 10.65
N GLY A 158 7.18 -7.78 10.48
CA GLY A 158 6.04 -7.42 11.31
C GLY A 158 4.91 -8.45 11.29
N TRP A 159 4.59 -8.99 10.12
CA TRP A 159 3.58 -10.06 9.97
C TRP A 159 4.04 -11.36 10.64
N SER A 160 5.28 -11.78 10.42
CA SER A 160 5.82 -13.04 10.94
C SER A 160 6.00 -13.07 12.46
N ALA A 161 6.18 -11.90 13.08
CA ALA A 161 6.28 -11.76 14.53
C ALA A 161 4.90 -11.75 15.23
N MET A 162 3.81 -11.70 14.46
CA MET A 162 2.47 -11.54 14.99
C MET A 162 1.94 -12.84 15.59
N GLN A 163 1.50 -12.78 16.84
CA GLN A 163 0.85 -13.90 17.53
C GLN A 163 -0.65 -13.92 17.23
N TYR A 164 -1.26 -15.10 17.20
CA TYR A 164 -2.69 -15.27 16.91
C TYR A 164 -3.57 -14.48 17.89
N GLU A 165 -3.22 -14.52 19.18
CA GLU A 165 -3.96 -13.88 20.27
C GLU A 165 -3.95 -12.35 20.19
N THR A 166 -2.89 -11.76 19.61
CA THR A 166 -2.74 -10.30 19.48
C THR A 166 -3.03 -9.79 18.07
N PHE A 167 -3.32 -10.69 17.12
CA PHE A 167 -3.43 -10.42 15.70
C PHE A 167 -4.30 -9.20 15.35
N ARG A 168 -5.49 -9.09 15.97
CA ARG A 168 -6.39 -7.94 15.77
C ARG A 168 -5.80 -6.62 16.23
N SER A 169 -5.29 -6.59 17.45
CA SER A 169 -4.72 -5.38 18.05
C SER A 169 -3.49 -4.91 17.25
N THR A 170 -2.65 -5.85 16.82
CA THR A 170 -1.46 -5.62 16.02
C THR A 170 -1.82 -5.14 14.62
N MET A 171 -2.83 -5.71 13.96
CA MET A 171 -3.28 -5.18 12.68
C MET A 171 -3.85 -3.76 12.80
N GLY A 172 -4.74 -3.52 13.77
CA GLY A 172 -5.32 -2.19 13.98
C GLY A 172 -4.23 -1.13 14.15
N ALA A 173 -3.15 -1.46 14.86
CA ALA A 173 -1.99 -0.60 15.01
C ALA A 173 -1.20 -0.42 13.70
N ASN A 174 -0.94 -1.49 12.93
CA ASN A 174 -0.29 -1.40 11.62
C ASN A 174 -1.08 -0.54 10.62
N LEU A 175 -2.40 -0.68 10.57
CA LEU A 175 -3.29 0.14 9.75
C LEU A 175 -3.24 1.61 10.17
N ARG A 176 -3.29 1.87 11.48
CA ARG A 176 -3.14 3.23 12.02
C ARG A 176 -1.80 3.84 11.64
N MET A 177 -0.71 3.07 11.74
CA MET A 177 0.61 3.54 11.36
C MET A 177 0.70 3.83 9.86
N TYR A 178 0.25 2.91 9.03
CA TYR A 178 0.20 3.06 7.57
C TYR A 178 -0.66 4.25 7.11
N LEU A 179 -1.74 4.54 7.83
CA LEU A 179 -2.62 5.67 7.55
C LEU A 179 -2.13 7.01 8.10
N SER A 180 -1.13 7.00 8.99
CA SER A 180 -0.59 8.22 9.59
C SER A 180 -0.07 9.23 8.56
N PRO A 181 -0.06 10.54 8.88
CA PRO A 181 0.43 11.57 7.97
C PRO A 181 1.87 11.36 7.51
N GLY A 182 2.73 10.80 8.37
CA GLY A 182 4.13 10.53 8.05
C GLY A 182 4.32 9.47 6.95
N GLN A 183 3.33 8.59 6.77
CA GLN A 183 3.34 7.55 5.74
C GLN A 183 2.71 8.00 4.42
N ASN A 184 2.08 9.17 4.36
CA ASN A 184 1.32 9.61 3.20
C ASN A 184 2.16 9.64 1.91
N LEU A 185 3.41 10.11 2.01
CA LEU A 185 4.29 10.21 0.84
C LEU A 185 4.57 8.84 0.22
N TRP A 186 5.03 7.90 1.05
CA TRP A 186 5.27 6.50 0.66
C TRP A 186 3.99 5.84 0.14
N ARG A 187 2.86 6.03 0.84
CA ARG A 187 1.57 5.45 0.50
C ARG A 187 1.11 5.89 -0.90
N MET A 188 1.20 7.17 -1.21
CA MET A 188 0.85 7.70 -2.53
C MET A 188 1.84 7.28 -3.60
N PHE A 189 3.14 7.29 -3.30
CA PHE A 189 4.16 6.77 -4.21
C PHE A 189 3.87 5.32 -4.62
N ARG A 190 3.60 4.44 -3.65
CA ARG A 190 3.28 3.02 -3.90
C ARG A 190 2.05 2.84 -4.81
N VAL A 191 0.98 3.58 -4.57
CA VAL A 191 -0.24 3.53 -5.41
C VAL A 191 0.06 4.01 -6.83
N GLU A 192 0.77 5.12 -6.98
CA GLU A 192 1.10 5.68 -8.30
C GLU A 192 2.07 4.78 -9.09
N SER A 193 3.00 4.09 -8.42
CA SER A 193 3.86 3.08 -9.04
C SER A 193 3.03 1.91 -9.59
N LEU A 194 2.04 1.42 -8.85
CA LEU A 194 1.13 0.36 -9.31
C LEU A 194 0.26 0.84 -10.50
N VAL A 195 -0.26 2.06 -10.44
CA VAL A 195 -1.04 2.64 -11.56
C VAL A 195 -0.17 2.75 -12.81
N ALA A 196 1.08 3.19 -12.67
CA ALA A 196 2.01 3.34 -13.79
C ALA A 196 2.44 2.01 -14.41
N ALA A 197 2.58 0.96 -13.59
CA ALA A 197 2.96 -0.38 -14.04
C ALA A 197 1.98 -0.96 -15.08
N ARG A 198 0.69 -0.63 -15.00
CA ARG A 198 -0.34 -1.03 -15.97
C ARG A 198 -0.04 -0.64 -17.42
N HIS A 199 0.82 0.35 -17.63
CA HIS A 199 1.20 0.84 -18.94
C HIS A 199 2.73 0.86 -19.15
N THR A 200 3.49 0.30 -18.20
CA THR A 200 4.96 0.29 -18.22
C THR A 200 5.45 -1.13 -17.95
N PRO A 201 5.68 -1.96 -18.98
CA PRO A 201 6.00 -3.38 -18.81
C PRO A 201 7.20 -3.66 -17.91
N ALA A 202 8.27 -2.86 -18.03
CA ALA A 202 9.47 -3.00 -17.18
C ALA A 202 9.17 -2.76 -15.68
N LEU A 203 8.25 -1.84 -15.38
CA LEU A 203 7.83 -1.57 -14.00
C LEU A 203 6.86 -2.64 -13.49
N ALA A 204 5.97 -3.16 -14.34
CA ALA A 204 5.12 -4.29 -13.99
C ALA A 204 5.95 -5.52 -13.62
N GLN A 205 6.93 -5.88 -14.46
CA GLN A 205 7.84 -7.00 -14.20
C GLN A 205 8.58 -6.81 -12.87
N MET A 206 9.18 -5.63 -12.63
CA MET A 206 9.88 -5.35 -11.38
C MET A 206 8.98 -5.48 -10.14
N LEU A 207 7.73 -5.02 -10.21
CA LEU A 207 6.79 -5.15 -9.09
C LEU A 207 6.27 -6.58 -8.92
N GLU A 208 6.16 -7.36 -10.00
CA GLU A 208 5.86 -8.79 -9.97
C GLU A 208 7.00 -9.55 -9.28
N ASP A 209 8.26 -9.29 -9.65
CA ASP A 209 9.45 -9.88 -9.04
C ASP A 209 9.50 -9.60 -7.53
N PHE A 210 9.29 -8.34 -7.11
CA PHE A 210 9.18 -8.01 -5.67
C PHE A 210 8.00 -8.69 -4.98
N GLY A 211 6.92 -8.92 -5.71
CA GLY A 211 5.76 -9.65 -5.24
C GLY A 211 6.09 -11.12 -4.96
N HIS A 212 6.88 -11.76 -5.81
CA HIS A 212 7.37 -13.13 -5.65
C HIS A 212 8.31 -13.23 -4.45
N ASP A 213 9.33 -12.36 -4.38
CA ASP A 213 10.26 -12.29 -3.25
C ASP A 213 9.53 -12.12 -1.91
N TYR A 214 8.48 -11.29 -1.91
CA TYR A 214 7.63 -11.08 -0.74
C TYR A 214 6.90 -12.35 -0.33
N VAL A 215 6.22 -13.03 -1.26
CA VAL A 215 5.43 -14.23 -0.95
C VAL A 215 6.32 -15.37 -0.50
N GLU A 216 7.43 -15.62 -1.21
CA GLU A 216 8.41 -16.64 -0.83
C GLU A 216 8.96 -16.38 0.57
N SER A 217 9.37 -15.14 0.85
CA SER A 217 9.88 -14.72 2.16
C SER A 217 8.84 -14.83 3.28
N LEU A 218 7.57 -14.62 2.98
CA LEU A 218 6.47 -14.71 3.95
C LEU A 218 6.11 -16.17 4.24
N LEU A 219 6.00 -17.00 3.21
CA LEU A 219 5.72 -18.43 3.34
C LEU A 219 6.84 -19.15 4.12
N GLY A 220 8.09 -18.73 3.95
CA GLY A 220 9.21 -19.25 4.73
C GLY A 220 9.21 -18.85 6.21
N ARG A 221 8.39 -17.87 6.62
CA ARG A 221 8.37 -17.30 7.98
C ARG A 221 7.07 -17.48 8.74
N MET A 222 5.95 -17.78 8.08
CA MET A 222 4.64 -17.92 8.73
C MET A 222 4.16 -19.37 8.80
N PRO A 223 3.47 -19.79 9.88
CA PRO A 223 2.78 -21.08 9.90
C PRO A 223 1.68 -21.13 8.85
N ILE A 224 1.54 -22.29 8.17
CA ILE A 224 0.61 -22.50 7.03
C ILE A 224 -0.86 -22.23 7.39
N GLU A 225 -1.22 -22.35 8.67
CA GLU A 225 -2.58 -22.13 9.17
C GLU A 225 -2.97 -20.64 9.24
N ILE A 226 -2.02 -19.71 9.12
CA ILE A 226 -2.22 -18.25 9.16
C ILE A 226 -1.98 -17.60 7.77
N ILE A 227 -2.23 -18.34 6.68
CA ILE A 227 -2.16 -17.81 5.29
C ILE A 227 -3.41 -16.99 4.85
N PRO A 228 -4.14 -16.21 5.69
CA PRO A 228 -4.97 -15.10 5.18
C PRO A 228 -4.17 -13.88 4.65
N SER A 229 -2.85 -13.98 4.49
CA SER A 229 -1.97 -12.82 4.26
C SER A 229 -1.87 -12.31 2.81
N VAL A 230 -2.31 -13.10 1.82
CA VAL A 230 -2.31 -12.67 0.41
C VAL A 230 -3.39 -11.60 0.14
N PRO A 231 -4.64 -11.74 0.64
CA PRO A 231 -5.65 -10.67 0.61
C PRO A 231 -5.23 -9.39 1.34
N ALA A 232 -4.44 -9.49 2.41
CA ALA A 232 -4.02 -8.33 3.21
C ALA A 232 -3.21 -7.31 2.39
N ARG A 233 -2.38 -7.78 1.45
CA ARG A 233 -1.67 -6.89 0.50
C ARG A 233 -2.62 -6.07 -0.36
N GLY A 234 -3.69 -6.69 -0.86
CA GLY A 234 -4.75 -6.02 -1.59
C GLY A 234 -5.42 -4.97 -0.72
N THR A 235 -5.81 -5.33 0.50
CA THR A 235 -6.49 -4.39 1.41
C THR A 235 -5.66 -3.13 1.69
N MET A 236 -4.36 -3.24 1.93
CA MET A 236 -3.51 -2.06 2.18
C MET A 236 -3.49 -1.09 0.99
N VAL A 237 -3.35 -1.62 -0.23
CA VAL A 237 -3.38 -0.82 -1.46
C VAL A 237 -4.74 -0.16 -1.66
N GLY A 238 -5.82 -0.91 -1.45
CA GLY A 238 -7.17 -0.36 -1.59
C GLY A 238 -7.50 0.68 -0.52
N ILE A 239 -7.07 0.50 0.72
CA ILE A 239 -7.22 1.49 1.79
C ILE A 239 -6.51 2.79 1.42
N ALA A 240 -5.31 2.69 0.83
CA ALA A 240 -4.60 3.87 0.33
C ALA A 240 -5.41 4.62 -0.74
N VAL A 241 -6.03 3.90 -1.68
CA VAL A 241 -6.91 4.48 -2.70
C VAL A 241 -8.13 5.14 -2.05
N LEU A 242 -8.84 4.43 -1.18
CA LEU A 242 -10.02 4.96 -0.51
C LEU A 242 -9.71 6.20 0.34
N ALA A 243 -8.56 6.23 1.02
CA ALA A 243 -8.13 7.39 1.82
C ALA A 243 -7.86 8.65 0.99
N THR A 244 -7.72 8.55 -0.34
CA THR A 244 -7.67 9.71 -1.25
C THR A 244 -9.06 10.25 -1.59
N VAL A 245 -10.09 9.40 -1.50
CA VAL A 245 -11.48 9.73 -1.82
C VAL A 245 -12.23 10.21 -0.57
N ASP A 246 -12.00 9.52 0.55
CA ASP A 246 -12.50 9.86 1.89
C ASP A 246 -11.32 9.95 2.88
N PRO A 247 -10.82 11.17 3.16
CA PRO A 247 -9.72 11.35 4.10
C PRO A 247 -10.05 10.98 5.55
N THR A 248 -11.34 10.91 5.92
CA THR A 248 -11.75 10.60 7.31
C THR A 248 -11.40 9.16 7.71
N ILE A 249 -11.19 8.28 6.72
CA ILE A 249 -10.65 6.91 6.87
C ILE A 249 -9.36 6.87 7.69
N GLN A 250 -8.52 7.92 7.62
CA GLN A 250 -7.26 8.01 8.36
C GLN A 250 -7.44 8.14 9.88
N SER A 251 -8.64 8.50 10.33
CA SER A 251 -8.97 8.72 11.75
C SER A 251 -9.77 7.58 12.38
N LEU A 252 -10.11 6.53 11.61
CA LEU A 252 -10.94 5.43 12.07
C LEU A 252 -10.23 4.52 13.06
N ASP A 253 -11.03 3.87 13.91
CA ASP A 253 -10.55 2.87 14.86
C ASP A 253 -10.56 1.48 14.23
N TRP A 254 -9.45 1.14 13.56
CA TRP A 254 -9.31 -0.14 12.84
C TRP A 254 -9.25 -1.39 13.73
N GLN A 255 -9.41 -1.27 15.06
CA GLN A 255 -9.57 -2.43 15.95
C GLN A 255 -10.84 -3.23 15.69
N TRP A 256 -11.83 -2.62 15.04
CA TRP A 256 -13.08 -3.27 14.64
C TRP A 256 -12.96 -4.10 13.35
N VAL A 257 -11.81 -4.04 12.68
CA VAL A 257 -11.58 -4.85 11.50
C VAL A 257 -11.55 -6.33 11.91
N PRO A 258 -12.29 -7.16 11.20
CA PRO A 258 -12.39 -8.57 11.53
C PRO A 258 -11.29 -9.39 10.91
N ILE A 259 -10.33 -9.75 11.73
CA ILE A 259 -9.19 -10.53 11.29
C ILE A 259 -9.00 -11.51 12.42
N GLY A 260 -9.32 -12.77 12.16
CA GLY A 260 -9.37 -13.82 13.17
C GLY A 260 -10.16 -15.00 12.65
#